data_AF-A0A845D4F2-F1
#
_entry.id   AF-A0A845D4F2-F1
#
_cell.length_a   1.000
_cell.length_b   1.000
_cell.length_c   1.000
_cell.angle_alpha   90.00
_cell.angle_beta   90.00
_cell.angle_gamma   90.00
#
_symmetry.space_group_name_H-M   'P 1'
#
loop_
_entity.id
_entity.type
_entity.pdbx_description
1 polymer ?
#
loop_
_entity_poly.entity_id
_entity_poly.type
_entity_poly.pdbx_seq_one_letter_code
_entity_poly.pdbx_strand_id
1 'polypeptide(L)' 'MQKTLHIRTTVLPGGRIEIVDQELPVGESVSVVVHSSVTKRRSAVEILKEAPGQRLFRSAEEVEAYLKDERASWEG' A
#
# COMPACT_ATOMS: atom_id res chain seq x y z
N MET A 1 14.25 21.94 26.21
CA MET A 1 13.77 20.53 26.11
C MET A 1 12.95 20.42 24.85
N GLN A 2 13.11 19.36 24.06
CA GLN A 2 12.32 19.13 22.85
C GLN A 2 11.14 18.23 23.21
N LYS A 3 9.91 18.76 23.11
CA LYS A 3 8.68 17.99 23.30
C LYS A 3 8.25 17.45 21.93
N THR A 4 8.17 16.12 21.80
CA THR A 4 7.68 15.46 20.58
C THR A 4 6.27 14.95 20.85
N LEU A 5 5.30 15.44 20.10
CA LEU A 5 3.89 15.08 20.25
C LEU A 5 3.46 14.13 19.11
N HIS A 6 2.92 12.96 19.46
CA HIS A 6 2.40 12.00 18.48
C HIS A 6 0.88 11.94 18.58
N ILE A 7 0.18 12.65 17.69
CA ILE A 7 -1.29 12.66 17.64
C ILE A 7 -1.77 11.84 16.44
N ARG A 8 -2.63 10.86 16.71
CA ARG A 8 -3.38 10.17 15.68
C ARG A 8 -4.69 10.93 15.44
N THR A 9 -4.88 11.41 14.22
CA THR A 9 -6.08 12.14 13.82
C THR A 9 -6.54 11.68 12.43
N THR A 10 -7.75 12.06 12.04
CA THR A 10 -8.34 11.77 10.74
C THR A 10 -8.40 13.02 9.87
N VAL A 11 -8.23 12.84 8.57
CA VAL A 11 -8.38 13.92 7.60
C VAL A 11 -9.87 14.29 7.49
N LEU A 12 -10.18 15.55 7.78
CA LEU A 12 -11.51 16.14 7.67
C LEU A 12 -11.83 16.53 6.21
N PRO A 13 -13.09 16.87 5.87
CA PRO A 13 -13.45 17.35 4.54
C PRO A 13 -12.54 18.48 4.05
N GLY A 14 -12.19 18.43 2.76
CA GLY A 14 -11.26 19.38 2.14
C GLY A 14 -9.78 19.12 2.46
N GLY A 15 -9.42 17.96 3.03
CA GLY A 15 -8.03 17.62 3.32
C GLY A 15 -7.50 18.27 4.59
N ARG A 16 -8.38 18.82 5.44
CA ARG A 16 -8.01 19.55 6.65
C ARG A 16 -7.60 18.59 7.77
N ILE A 17 -6.57 18.95 8.53
CA ILE A 17 -6.15 18.29 9.76
C ILE A 17 -6.22 19.31 10.88
N GLU A 18 -6.80 18.93 12.03
CA GLU A 18 -6.85 19.78 13.23
C GLU A 18 -6.05 19.13 14.35
N ILE A 19 -5.15 19.90 14.95
CA ILE A 19 -4.29 19.51 16.07
C ILE A 19 -4.51 20.52 17.19
N VAL A 20 -4.87 20.03 18.38
CA VAL A 20 -5.07 20.85 19.58
C VAL A 20 -4.16 20.32 20.68
N ASP A 21 -3.21 21.13 21.14
CA ASP A 21 -2.39 20.88 22.34
C ASP A 21 -2.53 22.08 23.28
N GLN A 22 -3.10 21.86 24.46
CA GLN A 22 -3.35 22.90 25.47
C GLN A 22 -2.09 23.34 26.21
N GLU A 23 -0.99 22.60 26.06
CA GLU A 23 0.28 22.90 26.70
C GLU A 23 1.20 23.74 25.80
N LEU A 24 0.82 24.01 24.54
CA LEU A 24 1.56 24.89 23.64
C LEU A 24 1.18 26.36 23.90
N PRO A 25 2.13 27.19 24.39
CA PRO A 25 1.87 28.60 24.62
C PRO A 25 1.72 29.37 23.29
N VAL A 26 0.92 30.42 23.34
CA VAL A 26 0.70 31.32 22.20
C VAL A 26 2.01 32.00 21.79
N GLY A 27 2.31 31.97 20.49
CA GLY A 27 3.51 32.60 19.92
C GLY A 27 4.74 31.69 19.84
N GLU A 28 4.66 30.47 20.36
CA GLU A 28 5.73 29.47 20.18
C GLU A 28 5.75 28.95 18.73
N SER A 29 6.96 28.85 18.17
CA SER A 29 7.16 28.30 16.83
C SER A 29 7.21 26.78 16.89
N VAL A 30 6.36 26.12 16.11
CA VAL A 30 6.26 24.65 16.06
C VAL A 30 6.41 24.14 14.62
N SER A 31 6.97 22.94 14.48
CA SER A 31 7.09 22.24 13.20
C SER A 31 6.18 21.03 13.18
N VAL A 32 5.41 20.85 12.09
CA VAL A 32 4.49 19.73 11.89
C VAL A 32 4.97 18.93 10.68
N VAL A 33 5.18 17.63 10.87
CA VAL A 33 5.56 16.69 9.81
C VAL A 33 4.43 15.69 9.63
N VAL A 34 3.88 15.61 8.41
CA VAL A 34 2.76 14.72 8.07
C VAL A 34 3.25 13.62 7.15
N HIS A 35 3.06 12.37 7.57
CA HIS A 35 3.29 11.18 6.75
C HIS A 35 1.95 10.55 6.39
N SER A 36 1.65 10.46 5.10
CA SER A 36 0.44 9.78 4.60
C SER A 36 0.85 8.61 3.72
N SER A 37 0.61 7.39 4.21
CA SER A 37 0.71 6.18 3.38
C SER A 37 -0.68 5.85 2.85
N VAL A 38 -1.09 6.54 1.78
CA VAL A 38 -2.21 6.06 0.95
C VAL A 38 -1.69 4.90 0.11
N THR A 39 -1.37 3.77 0.73
CA THR A 39 -1.40 2.51 0.00
C THR A 39 -2.87 2.19 -0.17
N LYS A 40 -3.42 2.56 -1.35
CA LYS A 40 -4.62 1.86 -1.83
C LYS A 40 -4.27 0.38 -1.76
N ARG A 41 -4.83 -0.33 -0.80
CA ARG A 41 -4.68 -1.77 -0.68
C ARG A 41 -5.42 -2.35 -1.87
N ARG A 42 -4.72 -2.50 -2.97
CA ARG A 42 -5.28 -3.06 -4.20
C ARG A 42 -5.41 -4.55 -4.01
N SER A 43 -6.55 -5.10 -4.38
CA SER A 43 -6.70 -6.55 -4.39
C SER A 43 -5.72 -7.15 -5.40
N ALA A 44 -4.98 -8.17 -4.99
CA ALA A 44 -4.12 -8.91 -5.92
C ALA A 44 -4.93 -9.45 -7.11
N VAL A 45 -6.19 -9.82 -6.88
CA VAL A 45 -7.11 -10.27 -7.93
C VAL A 45 -7.44 -9.15 -8.93
N GLU A 46 -7.62 -7.91 -8.46
CA GLU A 46 -7.87 -6.75 -9.34
C GLU A 46 -6.64 -6.44 -10.20
N ILE A 47 -5.45 -6.49 -9.61
CA ILE A 47 -4.19 -6.31 -10.34
C ILE A 47 -4.06 -7.36 -11.46
N LEU A 48 -4.37 -8.63 -11.17
CA LEU A 48 -4.31 -9.71 -12.16
C LEU A 48 -5.33 -9.55 -13.30
N LYS A 49 -6.50 -8.96 -13.01
CA LYS A 49 -7.54 -8.67 -14.02
C LYS A 49 -7.13 -7.56 -14.99
N GLU A 50 -6.32 -6.60 -14.54
CA GLU A 50 -5.83 -5.48 -15.35
C GLU A 50 -4.62 -5.81 -16.22
N ALA A 51 -4.09 -7.04 -16.11
CA ALA A 51 -2.92 -7.50 -16.86
C ALA A 51 -3.22 -8.58 -17.92
N PRO A 52 -4.22 -8.46 -18.81
CA PRO A 52 -4.34 -9.35 -19.95
C PRO A 52 -3.20 -9.07 -20.95
N GLY A 53 -2.32 -10.06 -21.16
CA GLY A 53 -1.16 -9.97 -22.07
C GLY A 53 0.21 -9.87 -21.40
N GLN A 54 0.27 -9.60 -20.09
CA GLN A 54 1.53 -9.63 -19.32
C GLN A 54 1.74 -10.95 -18.56
N ARG A 55 0.81 -11.90 -18.69
CA ARG A 55 0.89 -13.22 -18.06
C ARG A 55 1.47 -14.21 -19.06
N LEU A 56 2.46 -14.97 -18.61
CA LEU A 56 3.08 -16.05 -19.40
C LEU A 56 2.05 -17.15 -19.76
N PHE A 57 1.13 -17.43 -18.84
CA PHE A 57 0.04 -18.39 -19.01
C PHE A 57 -1.31 -17.71 -18.81
N ARG A 58 -2.30 -18.12 -19.60
CA ARG A 58 -3.65 -17.54 -19.61
C ARG A 58 -4.58 -18.22 -18.61
N SER A 59 -4.33 -19.49 -18.31
CA SER A 59 -5.12 -20.28 -17.37
C SER A 59 -4.25 -21.20 -16.52
N ALA A 60 -4.86 -21.79 -15.48
CA ALA A 60 -4.19 -22.76 -14.62
C ALA A 60 -3.90 -24.08 -15.35
N GLU A 61 -4.78 -24.47 -16.28
CA GLU A 61 -4.63 -25.67 -17.10
C GLU A 61 -3.41 -25.58 -18.02
N GLU A 62 -3.13 -24.40 -18.59
CA GLU A 62 -1.91 -24.16 -19.36
C GLU A 62 -0.65 -24.32 -18.51
N VAL A 63 -0.68 -23.84 -17.26
CA VAL A 63 0.44 -24.01 -16.31
C VAL A 63 0.65 -25.49 -16.01
N GLU A 64 -0.43 -26.23 -15.73
CA GLU A 64 -0.37 -27.65 -15.40
C GLU A 64 0.20 -28.48 -16.57
N ALA A 65 -0.26 -28.19 -17.80
CA ALA A 65 0.27 -28.83 -19.00
C ALA A 65 1.78 -28.57 -19.18
N TYR A 66 2.21 -27.31 -19.02
CA TYR A 66 3.63 -26.94 -19.08
C TYR A 66 4.47 -27.68 -18.04
N LEU A 67 4.02 -27.71 -16.78
CA LEU A 67 4.75 -28.38 -15.69
C LEU A 67 4.85 -29.89 -15.90
N LYS A 68 3.83 -30.51 -16.48
CA LYS A 68 3.84 -31.93 -16.80
C LYS A 68 4.86 -32.26 -17.89
N ASP A 69 4.91 -31.45 -18.95
CA ASP A 69 5.87 -31.63 -20.04
C ASP A 69 7.31 -31.41 -19.56
N GLU A 70 7.56 -30.37 -18.76
CA GLU A 70 8.87 -30.11 -18.13
C GLU A 70 9.32 -31.32 -17.30
N ARG A 71 8.45 -31.87 -16.44
CA ARG A 71 8.77 -33.04 -15.62
C ARG A 71 9.10 -34.27 -16.46
N ALA A 72 8.29 -34.54 -17.47
CA ALA A 72 8.50 -35.67 -18.37
C ALA A 72 9.86 -35.57 -19.11
N SER A 73 10.31 -34.35 -19.42
CA SER A 73 11.60 -34.13 -20.08
C SER A 73 12.82 -34.38 -19.18
N TRP A 74 12.65 -34.47 -17.86
CA TRP A 74 13.73 -34.72 -16.89
C TRP A 74 13.80 -36.19 -16.44
N GLU A 75 12.70 -36.93 -16.64
CA GLU A 75 12.58 -38.36 -16.32
C GLU A 75 12.83 -39.27 -17.53
N GLY A 76 13.15 -38.68 -18.70
CA GLY A 76 13.44 -39.36 -19.97
C GLY A 76 14.92 -39.57 -20.28
#